data_AF-A0A920EA56-F1
#
_entry.id   AF-A0A920EA56-F1
#
_cell.length_a   1.000
_cell.length_b   1.000
_cell.length_c   1.000
_cell.angle_alpha   90.00
_cell.angle_beta   90.00
_cell.angle_gamma   90.00
#
_symmetry.space_group_name_H-M   'P 1'
#
loop_
_entity.id
_entity.type
_entity.pdbx_description
1 polymer ?
#
loop_
_entity_poly.entity_id
_entity_poly.type
_entity_poly.pdbx_seq_one_letter_code
_entity_poly.pdbx_strand_id
1 'polypeptide(L)'
;MLLDEPWVYHSHYRILSKCRFVVAGWVIAAAETAYHSGHAPKFGRGVHPANSRLAEFVRGIYWLKMPGYADLNFFEAGAISGKFFWTGDTRCCVWPRPLMRPVCLSHHIQRLMVLGNSRFWRHRAIASECWF
;
A
#
# COMPACT_ATOMS: atom_id res chain seq x y z
N MET A 1 -6.03 -14.97 -3.53
CA MET A 1 -5.99 -13.77 -4.38
C MET A 1 -6.84 -14.10 -5.58
N LEU A 2 -8.09 -13.62 -5.61
CA LEU A 2 -8.97 -13.85 -6.75
C LEU A 2 -8.50 -12.92 -7.86
N LEU A 3 -8.04 -13.50 -8.97
CA LEU A 3 -7.39 -12.75 -10.07
C LEU A 3 -8.33 -11.73 -10.73
N ASP A 4 -9.65 -11.92 -10.56
CA ASP A 4 -10.71 -11.09 -11.15
C ASP A 4 -11.39 -10.15 -10.17
N GLU A 5 -11.01 -10.17 -8.88
CA GLU A 5 -11.55 -9.23 -7.89
C GLU A 5 -10.48 -8.23 -7.43
N PRO A 6 -10.40 -7.05 -8.07
CA PRO A 6 -9.37 -6.06 -7.76
C PRO A 6 -9.61 -5.33 -6.43
N TRP A 7 -10.79 -5.49 -5.82
CA TRP A 7 -11.25 -4.69 -4.68
C TRP A 7 -11.41 -5.48 -3.37
N VAL A 8 -11.68 -6.79 -3.49
CA VAL A 8 -11.95 -7.72 -2.38
C VAL A 8 -12.73 -7.02 -1.26
N TYR A 9 -12.26 -7.06 -0.01
CA TYR A 9 -12.89 -6.43 1.16
C TYR A 9 -12.14 -5.19 1.65
N HIS A 10 -11.56 -4.39 0.75
CA HIS A 10 -10.83 -3.18 1.13
C HIS A 10 -11.74 -1.95 1.15
N SER A 11 -11.62 -1.16 2.20
CA SER A 11 -12.49 -0.03 2.51
C SER A 11 -12.22 1.23 1.67
N HIS A 12 -11.14 1.29 0.88
CA HIS A 12 -10.70 2.41 0.02
C HIS A 12 -10.67 3.82 0.66
N TYR A 13 -10.96 3.94 1.96
CA TYR A 13 -11.03 5.21 2.70
C TYR A 13 -9.70 5.96 2.72
N ARG A 14 -8.59 5.29 2.43
CA ARG A 14 -7.25 5.87 2.47
C ARG A 14 -7.04 6.97 1.45
N ILE A 15 -7.71 6.93 0.29
CA ILE A 15 -7.69 8.06 -0.66
C ILE A 15 -8.42 9.26 -0.05
N LEU A 16 -9.64 9.03 0.43
CA LEU A 16 -10.49 10.07 1.01
C LEU A 16 -9.83 10.71 2.25
N SER A 17 -9.15 9.89 3.07
CA SER A 17 -8.44 10.37 4.25
C SER A 17 -7.21 11.21 3.89
N LYS A 18 -6.44 10.83 2.86
CA LYS A 18 -5.33 11.65 2.36
C LYS A 18 -5.80 13.02 1.88
N CYS A 19 -6.95 13.08 1.20
CA CYS A 19 -7.57 14.32 0.75
C CYS A 19 -8.35 15.05 1.85
N ARG A 20 -8.29 14.58 3.12
CA ARG A 20 -9.01 15.15 4.28
C ARG A 20 -10.54 15.17 4.17
N PHE A 21 -11.13 14.40 3.25
CA PHE A 21 -12.59 14.25 3.18
C PHE A 21 -13.14 13.38 4.32
N VAL A 22 -12.32 12.47 4.87
CA VAL A 22 -12.71 11.57 5.96
C VAL A 22 -11.61 11.53 7.02
N VAL A 23 -11.98 11.74 8.27
CA VAL A 23 -11.06 11.66 9.42
C VAL A 23 -10.91 10.21 9.87
N ALA A 24 -9.68 9.73 10.03
CA ALA A 24 -9.40 8.34 10.40
C ALA A 24 -10.10 7.92 11.70
N GLY A 25 -10.14 8.79 12.71
CA GLY A 25 -10.84 8.54 13.97
C GLY A 25 -12.33 8.26 13.81
N TRP A 26 -13.00 8.95 12.89
CA TRP A 26 -14.42 8.72 12.60
C TRP A 26 -14.66 7.35 11.96
N VAL A 27 -13.77 6.90 11.06
CA VAL A 27 -13.87 5.58 10.42
C VAL A 27 -13.67 4.46 11.45
N ILE A 28 -12.74 4.65 12.39
CA ILE A 28 -12.49 3.68 13.47
C ILE A 28 -13.70 3.61 14.41
N ALA A 29 -14.21 4.76 14.87
CA ALA A 29 -15.39 4.81 15.73
C ALA A 29 -16.63 4.19 15.06
N ALA A 30 -16.83 4.43 13.75
CA ALA A 30 -17.89 3.81 12.99
C ALA A 30 -17.72 2.29 12.88
N ALA A 31 -16.49 1.82 12.65
CA ALA A 31 -16.17 0.39 12.62
C ALA A 31 -16.38 -0.30 13.98
N GLU A 32 -15.99 0.34 15.08
CA GLU A 32 -16.23 -0.14 16.44
C GLU A 32 -17.74 -0.19 16.76
N THR A 33 -18.49 0.83 16.37
CA THR A 33 -19.96 0.87 16.55
C THR A 33 -20.64 -0.27 15.76
N ALA A 34 -20.24 -0.48 14.51
CA ALA A 34 -20.74 -1.59 13.69
C ALA A 34 -20.39 -2.96 14.27
N TYR A 35 -19.22 -3.07 14.89
CA TYR A 35 -18.78 -4.27 15.58
C TYR A 35 -19.59 -4.54 16.86
N HIS A 36 -19.79 -3.53 17.72
CA HIS A 36 -20.56 -3.66 18.95
C HIS A 36 -22.06 -3.89 18.72
N SER A 37 -22.61 -3.39 17.61
CA SER A 37 -24.01 -3.61 17.23
C SER A 37 -24.26 -4.95 16.54
N GLY A 38 -23.25 -5.83 16.41
CA GLY A 38 -23.38 -7.15 15.81
C GLY A 38 -23.43 -7.17 14.27
N HIS A 39 -23.29 -6.01 13.62
CA HIS A 39 -23.31 -5.89 12.15
C HIS A 39 -21.98 -6.25 11.50
N ALA A 40 -20.91 -6.44 12.26
CA ALA A 40 -19.61 -6.86 11.76
C ALA A 40 -18.98 -7.96 12.65
N PRO A 41 -18.37 -9.00 12.06
CA PRO A 41 -17.66 -10.02 12.83
C PRO A 41 -16.38 -9.44 13.48
N LYS A 42 -15.97 -10.00 14.63
CA LYS A 42 -14.72 -9.65 15.38
C LYS A 42 -13.48 -9.54 14.50
N PHE A 43 -13.46 -10.25 13.37
CA PHE A 43 -12.29 -10.45 12.52
C PHE A 43 -12.35 -9.73 11.17
N GLY A 44 -13.07 -8.61 11.08
CA GLY A 44 -12.99 -7.70 9.94
C GLY A 44 -11.65 -6.93 9.93
N ARG A 45 -10.60 -7.47 9.30
CA ARG A 45 -9.26 -6.85 9.15
C ARG A 45 -9.24 -5.50 8.40
N GLY A 46 -10.37 -4.99 7.91
CA GLY A 46 -10.44 -3.85 6.99
C GLY A 46 -10.20 -2.48 7.63
N VAL A 47 -10.56 -2.30 8.90
CA VAL A 47 -10.45 -1.00 9.61
C VAL A 47 -10.01 -1.22 11.06
N HIS A 48 -8.90 -1.94 11.23
CA HIS A 48 -8.31 -2.10 12.55
C HIS A 48 -7.49 -0.85 12.93
N PRO A 49 -7.47 -0.42 14.20
CA PRO A 49 -6.63 0.70 14.66
C PRO A 49 -5.17 0.58 14.23
N ALA A 50 -4.65 -0.64 14.09
CA ALA A 50 -3.30 -0.92 13.59
C ALA A 50 -2.99 -0.24 12.23
N ASN A 51 -3.96 -0.16 11.32
CA ASN A 51 -3.75 0.47 10.00
C ASN A 51 -3.58 2.00 10.12
N SER A 52 -4.32 2.63 11.04
CA SER A 52 -4.18 4.07 11.33
C SER A 52 -2.88 4.38 12.05
N ARG A 53 -2.51 3.55 13.05
CA ARG A 53 -1.27 3.68 13.81
C ARG A 53 -0.03 3.56 12.93
N LEU A 54 -0.04 2.65 11.95
CA LEU A 54 1.08 2.53 11.00
C LEU A 54 1.25 3.79 10.14
N ALA A 55 0.15 4.44 9.73
CA ALA A 55 0.21 5.67 8.96
C ALA A 55 0.78 6.84 9.78
N GLU A 56 0.37 6.97 11.04
CA GLU A 56 0.90 7.99 11.96
C GLU A 56 2.36 7.73 12.31
N PHE A 57 2.74 6.47 12.54
CA PHE A 57 4.11 6.06 12.78
C PHE A 57 5.04 6.41 11.61
N VAL A 58 4.64 6.07 10.37
CA VAL A 58 5.41 6.42 9.16
C VAL A 58 5.51 7.94 9.00
N ARG A 59 4.45 8.70 9.31
CA ARG A 59 4.50 10.16 9.30
C ARG A 59 5.52 10.69 10.32
N GLY A 60 5.57 10.14 11.53
CA GLY A 60 6.55 10.51 12.56
C GLY A 60 7.99 10.28 12.09
N ILE A 61 8.26 9.12 11.48
CA ILE A 61 9.59 8.82 10.92
C ILE A 61 9.95 9.81 9.81
N TYR A 62 9.02 10.11 8.90
CA TYR A 62 9.26 11.04 7.80
C TYR A 62 9.73 12.41 8.32
N TRP A 63 9.02 13.00 9.28
CA TRP A 63 9.40 14.30 9.86
C TRP A 63 10.70 14.25 10.67
N LEU A 64 11.02 13.11 11.28
CA LEU A 64 12.23 12.94 12.08
C LEU A 64 13.49 12.73 11.23
N LYS A 65 13.37 12.06 10.07
CA LYS A 65 14.51 11.57 9.29
C LYS A 65 14.72 12.32 7.97
N MET A 66 13.72 13.02 7.44
CA MET A 66 13.91 13.87 6.27
C MET A 66 14.80 15.08 6.58
N PRO A 67 15.56 15.60 5.60
CA PRO A 67 15.62 15.16 4.20
C PRO A 67 16.52 13.93 3.96
N GLY A 68 17.45 13.62 4.87
CA GLY A 68 18.45 12.56 4.67
C GLY A 68 17.90 11.15 4.53
N TYR A 69 16.63 10.91 4.89
CA TYR A 69 15.94 9.64 4.67
C TYR A 69 15.83 9.26 3.18
N ALA A 70 15.76 10.25 2.28
CA ALA A 70 15.62 10.02 0.84
C ALA A 70 16.88 9.40 0.20
N ASP A 71 18.05 9.67 0.77
CA ASP A 71 19.34 9.22 0.25
C ASP A 71 19.81 7.88 0.87
N LEU A 72 19.01 7.27 1.74
CA LEU A 72 19.38 6.04 2.42
C LEU A 72 19.42 4.85 1.45
N ASN A 73 20.60 4.25 1.32
CA ASN A 73 20.81 3.06 0.51
C ASN A 73 21.65 2.00 1.25
N PHE A 74 21.07 1.39 2.28
CA PHE A 74 21.76 0.40 3.11
C PHE A 74 22.27 -0.83 2.33
N PHE A 75 21.56 -1.24 1.27
CA PHE A 75 21.91 -2.43 0.49
C PHE A 75 22.79 -2.14 -0.74
N GLU A 76 23.28 -0.90 -0.88
CA GLU A 76 24.06 -0.43 -2.04
C GLU A 76 23.40 -0.83 -3.37
N ALA A 77 22.07 -0.67 -3.40
CA ALA A 77 21.23 -0.92 -4.55
C ALA A 77 21.70 -0.09 -5.77
N GLY A 78 21.62 -0.62 -6.98
CA GLY A 78 21.93 0.10 -8.22
C GLY A 78 20.68 0.70 -8.87
N ALA A 79 20.84 1.69 -9.75
CA ALA A 79 19.72 2.15 -10.58
C ALA A 79 19.44 1.12 -11.68
N ILE A 80 18.28 0.47 -11.64
CA ILE A 80 17.84 -0.43 -12.71
C ILE A 80 16.64 0.15 -13.43
N SER A 81 16.66 0.08 -14.77
CA SER A 81 15.55 0.53 -15.61
C SER A 81 14.28 -0.26 -15.29
N GLY A 82 13.35 0.36 -14.60
CA GLY A 82 12.03 -0.20 -14.26
C GLY A 82 11.09 -0.31 -15.45
N LYS A 83 11.57 -0.56 -16.67
CA LYS A 83 10.74 -0.54 -17.90
C LYS A 83 9.54 -1.48 -17.81
N PHE A 84 9.71 -2.64 -17.17
CA PHE A 84 8.63 -3.60 -16.93
C PHE A 84 7.54 -3.10 -15.97
N PHE A 85 7.83 -2.16 -15.08
CA PHE A 85 6.80 -1.54 -14.24
C PHE A 85 5.85 -0.68 -15.08
N TRP A 86 6.37 -0.08 -16.16
CA TRP A 86 5.58 0.75 -17.08
C TRP A 86 4.90 -0.07 -18.18
N THR A 87 5.58 -1.09 -18.71
CA THR A 87 5.03 -1.92 -19.80
C THR A 87 4.20 -3.10 -19.31
N GLY A 88 4.40 -3.53 -18.07
CA GLY A 88 3.78 -4.74 -17.51
C GLY A 88 4.20 -6.05 -18.18
N ASP A 89 5.19 -5.99 -19.07
CA ASP A 89 5.71 -7.14 -19.80
C ASP A 89 6.59 -7.99 -18.88
N THR A 90 5.95 -8.94 -18.20
CA THR A 90 6.62 -9.89 -17.32
C THR A 90 6.07 -11.29 -17.51
N ARG A 91 6.94 -12.30 -17.44
CA ARG A 91 6.56 -13.72 -17.43
C ARG A 91 6.04 -14.19 -16.06
N CYS A 92 5.84 -13.29 -15.10
CA CYS A 92 5.45 -13.64 -13.75
C CYS A 92 3.92 -13.74 -13.66
N CYS A 93 3.41 -14.92 -13.34
CA CYS A 93 1.97 -15.18 -13.19
C CYS A 93 1.32 -14.39 -12.05
N VAL A 94 2.11 -13.95 -11.06
CA VAL A 94 1.65 -13.16 -9.90
C VAL A 94 1.71 -11.65 -10.17
N TRP A 95 2.21 -11.23 -11.35
CA TRP A 95 2.23 -9.81 -11.69
C TRP A 95 0.78 -9.31 -11.76
N PRO A 96 0.41 -8.27 -10.99
CA PRO A 96 -0.97 -7.88 -10.93
C PRO A 96 -1.27 -7.14 -12.25
N ARG A 97 -1.93 -7.84 -13.19
CA ARG A 97 -2.69 -7.21 -14.27
C ARG A 97 -3.52 -5.99 -13.81
N PRO A 98 -4.10 -5.94 -12.58
CA PRO A 98 -4.77 -4.72 -12.10
C PRO A 98 -3.91 -3.46 -11.97
N LEU A 99 -2.57 -3.54 -11.91
CA LEU A 99 -1.73 -2.32 -11.89
C LEU A 99 -1.64 -1.58 -13.22
N MET A 100 -2.12 -2.19 -14.31
CA MET A 100 -2.28 -1.56 -15.63
C MET A 100 -3.74 -1.18 -15.94
N ARG A 101 -4.69 -1.43 -15.03
CA ARG A 101 -6.08 -1.01 -15.22
C ARG A 101 -6.18 0.51 -15.02
N PRO A 102 -7.20 1.20 -15.57
CA PRO A 102 -7.41 2.65 -15.35
C PRO A 102 -7.68 3.05 -13.90
N VAL A 103 -7.67 2.07 -12.98
CA VAL A 103 -7.88 2.27 -11.57
C VAL A 103 -6.52 2.41 -10.90
N CYS A 104 -6.20 3.60 -10.42
CA CYS A 104 -4.94 3.91 -9.71
C CYS A 104 -4.85 3.30 -8.29
N LEU A 105 -5.52 2.17 -8.05
CA LEU A 105 -5.66 1.54 -6.74
C LEU A 105 -5.12 0.12 -6.75
N SER A 106 -4.23 -0.12 -5.79
CA SER A 106 -3.68 -1.43 -5.50
C SER A 106 -3.65 -1.64 -4.01
N HIS A 107 -3.97 -2.86 -3.58
CA HIS A 107 -4.05 -3.21 -2.17
C HIS A 107 -2.65 -3.29 -1.54
N HIS A 108 -2.59 -3.11 -0.21
CA HIS A 108 -1.32 -3.07 0.52
C HIS A 108 -0.49 -4.35 0.33
N ILE A 109 -1.12 -5.53 0.25
CA ILE A 109 -0.41 -6.79 0.01
C ILE A 109 0.19 -6.88 -1.41
N GLN A 110 -0.47 -6.31 -2.42
CA GLN A 110 0.08 -6.22 -3.77
C GLN A 110 1.29 -5.29 -3.80
N ARG A 111 1.20 -4.15 -3.10
CA ARG A 111 2.31 -3.19 -2.98
C ARG A 111 3.51 -3.78 -2.24
N LEU A 112 3.28 -4.46 -1.12
CA LEU A 112 4.35 -5.04 -0.30
C LEU A 112 4.94 -6.32 -0.92
N MET A 113 4.10 -7.34 -1.13
CA MET A 113 4.58 -8.69 -1.43
C MET A 113 4.80 -8.96 -2.92
N VAL A 114 4.23 -8.15 -3.81
CA VAL A 114 4.44 -8.31 -5.25
C VAL A 114 5.40 -7.24 -5.76
N LEU A 115 5.04 -5.97 -5.63
CA LEU A 115 5.86 -4.87 -6.14
C LEU A 115 7.15 -4.67 -5.33
N GLY A 116 7.06 -4.64 -4.00
CA GLY A 116 8.24 -4.54 -3.13
C GLY A 116 9.20 -5.73 -3.28
N ASN A 117 8.69 -6.95 -3.17
CA ASN A 117 9.53 -8.15 -3.28
C ASN A 117 10.13 -8.35 -4.67
N SER A 118 9.38 -8.13 -5.75
CA SER A 118 9.91 -8.31 -7.11
C SER A 118 11.09 -7.37 -7.37
N ARG A 119 11.02 -6.15 -6.84
CA ARG A 119 12.11 -5.17 -6.88
C ARG A 119 13.31 -5.59 -6.03
N PHE A 120 13.09 -6.04 -4.81
CA PHE A 120 14.16 -6.49 -3.91
C PHE A 120 14.94 -7.65 -4.53
N TRP A 121 14.24 -8.69 -5.00
CA TRP A 121 14.87 -9.92 -5.50
C TRP A 121 15.51 -9.76 -6.89
N ARG A 122 14.89 -8.99 -7.80
CA ARG A 122 15.40 -8.92 -9.18
C ARG A 122 16.42 -7.82 -9.38
N HIS A 123 16.33 -6.72 -8.62
CA HIS A 123 16.92 -5.48 -9.07
C HIS A 123 17.69 -4.68 -8.04
N ARG A 124 17.63 -5.00 -6.73
CA ARG A 124 18.24 -4.18 -5.66
C ARG A 124 18.24 -2.70 -6.07
N ALA A 125 17.06 -2.09 -6.22
CA ALA A 125 16.93 -0.81 -6.92
C ALA A 125 16.63 0.36 -5.98
N ILE A 126 17.26 1.53 -6.21
CA ILE A 126 17.09 2.78 -5.40
C ILE A 126 15.87 3.63 -5.79
N ALA A 127 15.50 3.75 -7.07
CA ALA A 127 14.40 4.63 -7.53
C ALA A 127 12.96 4.19 -7.14
N SER A 128 12.64 4.06 -5.85
CA SER A 128 11.36 3.52 -5.35
C SER A 128 10.27 4.54 -5.17
N GLU A 129 10.64 5.81 -5.03
CA GLU A 129 9.67 6.86 -4.72
C GLU A 129 8.89 7.32 -5.94
N CYS A 130 9.46 7.27 -7.14
CA CYS A 130 8.82 7.82 -8.35
C CYS A 130 7.61 7.02 -8.87
N TRP A 131 7.33 5.83 -8.31
CA TRP A 131 6.29 4.93 -8.84
C TRP A 131 5.14 4.64 -7.85
N PHE A 132 5.25 5.00 -6.58
CA PHE A 132 4.27 4.67 -5.53
C PHE A 132 3.34 5.80 -5.15
#